data_AF-A0AA96U790-F1
#
_entry.id   AF-A0AA96U790-F1
#
_cell.length_a   1.000
_cell.length_b   1.000
_cell.length_c   1.000
_cell.angle_alpha   90.00
_cell.angle_beta   90.00
_cell.angle_gamma   90.00
#
_symmetry.space_group_name_H-M   'P 1'
#
loop_
_entity.id
_entity.type
_entity.pdbx_description
1 polymer ?
#
loop_
_entity_poly.entity_id
_entity_poly.type
_entity_poly.pdbx_seq_one_letter_code
_entity_poly.pdbx_strand_id
1 'polypeptide(L)' 'MLKQFLIVFVVGLPFAILYSALEYYLPGTWWPAGIVITLMLLGRVGLYLYRRSKGIHDTWLDS' A
#
# COMPACT_ATOMS: atom_id res chain seq x y z
N MET A 1 -16.19 10.20 -0.36
CA MET A 1 -16.08 9.69 1.04
C MET A 1 -16.26 8.17 1.14
N LEU A 2 -17.48 7.62 1.13
CA LEU A 2 -17.70 6.18 1.37
C LEU A 2 -16.98 5.25 0.36
N LYS A 3 -17.00 5.58 -0.93
CA LYS A 3 -16.33 4.82 -1.99
C LYS A 3 -14.79 4.81 -1.83
N GLN A 4 -14.21 5.95 -1.48
CA GLN A 4 -12.76 6.06 -1.22
C GLN A 4 -12.38 5.27 0.03
N PHE A 5 -13.21 5.31 1.06
CA PHE A 5 -13.00 4.54 2.29
C PHE A 5 -13.04 3.03 2.02
N LEU A 6 -14.02 2.55 1.24
CA LEU A 6 -14.11 1.15 0.81
C LEU A 6 -12.87 0.71 0.03
N ILE A 7 -12.36 1.55 -0.88
CA ILE A 7 -11.14 1.23 -1.64
C ILE A 7 -9.93 1.13 -0.71
N VAL A 8 -9.74 2.09 0.19
CA VAL A 8 -8.62 2.06 1.15
C VAL A 8 -8.72 0.84 2.06
N PHE A 9 -9.93 0.49 2.51
CA PHE A 9 -10.18 -0.68 3.35
C PHE A 9 -9.85 -1.98 2.62
N VAL A 10 -10.33 -2.14 1.39
CA VAL A 10 -10.05 -3.32 0.54
C VAL A 10 -8.56 -3.44 0.25
N VAL A 11 -7.88 -2.32 -0.01
CA VAL A 11 -6.43 -2.31 -0.25
C VAL A 11 -5.65 -2.61 1.03
N GLY A 12 -6.12 -2.20 2.21
CA GLY A 12 -5.47 -2.47 3.50
C GLY A 12 -5.61 -3.93 3.96
N LEU A 13 -6.70 -4.60 3.59
CA LEU A 13 -7.02 -5.98 3.96
C LEU A 13 -5.90 -7.00 3.65
N PRO A 14 -5.29 -7.04 2.43
CA PRO A 14 -4.17 -7.94 2.15
C PRO A 14 -2.93 -7.63 2.99
N PHE A 15 -2.65 -6.36 3.31
CA PHE A 15 -1.53 -5.99 4.17
C PHE A 15 -1.75 -6.42 5.62
N ALA A 16 -2.99 -6.35 6.11
CA ALA A 16 -3.34 -6.84 7.44
C ALA A 16 -3.20 -8.37 7.55
N ILE A 17 -3.63 -9.10 6.53
CA ILE A 17 -3.43 -10.57 6.45
C ILE A 17 -1.93 -10.89 6.41
N LEU A 18 -1.17 -10.17 5.59
CA LEU A 18 0.28 -10.35 5.49
C LEU A 18 0.98 -10.07 6.82
N TYR A 19 0.57 -9.01 7.53
CA TYR A 19 1.07 -8.71 8.86
C TYR A 19 0.78 -9.86 9.82
N SER A 20 -0.46 -10.35 9.86
CA SER A 20 -0.85 -11.45 10.75
C SER A 20 -0.08 -12.75 10.44
N ALA A 21 0.19 -13.03 9.17
CA ALA A 21 1.00 -14.17 8.78
C ALA A 21 2.47 -13.97 9.21
N LEU A 22 3.05 -12.79 8.99
CA LEU A 22 4.42 -12.48 9.39
C LEU A 22 4.59 -12.50 10.91
N GLU A 23 3.61 -12.01 11.67
CA GLU A 23 3.60 -12.06 13.14
C GLU A 23 3.57 -13.52 13.64
N TYR A 24 2.88 -14.42 12.93
CA TYR A 24 2.89 -15.85 13.26
C TYR A 24 4.28 -16.48 13.08
N TYR A 25 5.03 -16.10 12.04
CA TYR A 25 6.37 -16.65 11.78
C TYR A 25 7.50 -15.92 12.53
N LEU A 26 7.32 -14.64 12.88
CA LEU A 26 8.32 -13.77 13.50
C LEU A 26 7.74 -13.02 14.72
N PRO A 27 7.21 -13.74 15.73
CA PRO A 27 6.48 -13.13 16.83
C PRO A 27 7.37 -12.22 17.67
N GLY A 28 6.81 -11.08 18.11
CA GLY A 28 7.47 -10.17 19.06
C GLY A 28 8.66 -9.41 18.48
N THR A 29 8.80 -9.37 17.17
CA THR A 29 9.84 -8.60 16.47
C THR A 29 9.23 -7.44 15.69
N TRP A 30 10.03 -6.43 15.35
CA TRP A 30 9.57 -5.29 14.54
C TRP A 30 9.60 -5.57 13.03
N TRP A 31 10.07 -6.76 12.64
CA TRP A 31 10.21 -7.19 11.26
C TRP A 31 8.89 -7.26 10.48
N PRO A 32 7.79 -7.83 11.01
CA PRO A 32 6.49 -7.85 10.34
C PRO A 32 6.03 -6.44 9.94
N ALA A 33 6.13 -5.49 10.86
CA ALA A 33 5.78 -4.09 10.60
C ALA A 33 6.69 -3.46 9.54
N GLY A 34 8.00 -3.66 9.64
CA GLY A 34 8.98 -3.13 8.69
C GLY A 34 8.78 -3.65 7.26
N ILE A 35 8.49 -4.94 7.10
CA ILE A 35 8.23 -5.57 5.80
C ILE A 35 6.95 -5.01 5.18
N VAL A 36 5.86 -4.92 5.96
CA VAL A 36 4.57 -4.41 5.47
C VAL A 36 4.69 -2.94 5.03
N ILE A 37 5.33 -2.08 5.84
CA ILE A 37 5.54 -0.67 5.51
C ILE A 37 6.37 -0.52 4.23
N THR A 38 7.45 -1.31 4.11
CA THR A 38 8.34 -1.28 2.93
C THR A 38 7.56 -1.66 1.67
N LEU A 39 6.73 -2.71 1.72
CA LEU A 39 5.89 -3.12 0.60
C LEU A 39 4.85 -2.05 0.21
N MET A 40 4.24 -1.38 1.19
CA MET A 40 3.30 -0.28 0.91
C MET A 40 4.00 0.89 0.21
N LEU A 41 5.22 1.25 0.65
CA LEU A 41 6.02 2.30 0.01
C LEU A 41 6.41 1.92 -1.41
N LEU A 42 6.90 0.69 -1.62
CA LEU A 42 7.22 0.17 -2.96
C LEU A 42 6.00 0.15 -3.86
N GLY A 43 4.83 -0.24 -3.35
CA GLY A 43 3.58 -0.19 -4.09
C GLY A 43 3.22 1.23 -4.54
N ARG A 44 3.40 2.23 -3.66
CA ARG A 44 3.21 3.65 -4.01
C ARG A 44 4.19 4.13 -5.06
N VAL A 45 5.48 3.84 -4.89
CA VAL A 45 6.53 4.24 -5.85
C VAL A 45 6.30 3.56 -7.19
N GLY A 46 5.95 2.27 -7.19
CA GLY A 46 5.61 1.50 -8.39
C GLY A 46 4.39 2.08 -9.11
N LEU A 47 3.32 2.41 -8.38
CA LEU A 47 2.13 3.06 -8.95
C LEU A 47 2.44 4.45 -9.53
N TYR A 48 3.33 5.21 -8.87
CA TYR A 48 3.77 6.51 -9.36
C TYR A 48 4.59 6.37 -10.64
N LEU A 49 5.57 5.47 -10.66
CA LEU A 49 6.39 5.18 -11.84
C LEU A 49 5.56 4.61 -13.00
N TYR A 50 4.58 3.76 -12.70
CA TYR A 50 3.64 3.20 -13.67
C TYR A 50 2.73 4.28 -14.29
N ARG A 51 2.22 5.21 -13.48
CA ARG A 51 1.47 6.37 -14.00
C ARG A 51 2.35 7.26 -14.87
N ARG A 52 3.59 7.51 -14.44
CA ARG A 52 4.59 8.27 -15.21
C ARG A 52 4.91 7.62 -16.56
N SER A 53 5.07 6.30 -16.61
CA SER A 53 5.36 5.58 -17.87
C SER A 53 4.16 5.52 -18.83
N LYS A 54 2.94 5.58 -18.29
CA LYS A 54 1.69 5.60 -19.07
C LYS A 54 1.27 7.00 -19.52
N GLY A 55 2.02 8.05 -19.17
CA GLY A 55 1.69 9.44 -19.52
C GLY A 55 0.41 9.96 -18.85
N ILE A 56 -0.09 9.26 -17.82
CA ILE A 56 -1.26 9.71 -17.05
C ILE A 56 -0.74 10.74 -16.04
N HIS A 57 -0.75 12.00 -16.46
CA HIS A 57 -0.57 13.12 -15.55
C HIS A 57 -1.79 13.18 -14.62
N ASP A 58 -1.54 13.22 -13.30
CA ASP A 58 -2.60 13.50 -12.34
C ASP A 58 -3.19 14.87 -12.68
N THR A 59 -4.46 14.92 -13.09
CA THR A 59 -5.23 16.15 -13.38
C THR A 59 -5.47 17.02 -12.14
N TRP A 60 -4.93 16.65 -10.98
CA TRP A 60 -5.05 17.39 -9.72
C TRP A 60 -4.21 18.67 -9.67
N LEU A 61 -3.34 18.93 -10.65
CA LEU A 61 -2.58 20.18 -10.78
C LEU A 61 -3.24 21.21 -11.73
N ASP A 62 -4.36 20.88 -12.37
CA ASP A 62 -5.18 21.83 -13.14
C ASP A 62 -6.31 22.38 -12.25
N SER A 63 -5.94 23.09 -11.19
CA SER A 63 -6.85 23.86 -10.32
C SER A 63 -6.30 25.26 -10.08
#